data_AF-A0A6A6MLD2-F1
#
_entry.id   AF-A0A6A6MLD2-F1
#
_cell.length_a   1.000
_cell.length_b   1.000
_cell.length_c   1.000
_cell.angle_alpha   90.00
_cell.angle_beta   90.00
_cell.angle_gamma   90.00
#
_symmetry.space_group_name_H-M   'P 1'
#
loop_
_entity.id
_entity.type
_entity.pdbx_description
1 polymer ?
#
loop_
_entity_poly.entity_id
_entity_poly.type
_entity_poly.pdbx_seq_one_letter_code
_entity_poly.pdbx_strand_id
1 'polypeptide(L)' 'MPRGVPVATVAINNATNAGLLAVRMLGVGDSDLLARMSQYQEDTRDEVLKKAEKLQRDGWESYLNP' A
#
# COMPACT_ATOMS: atom_id res chain seq x y z
N MET A 1 -23.69 8.13 7.46
CA MET A 1 -22.91 9.08 8.28
C MET A 1 -23.73 10.34 8.52
N PRO A 2 -24.37 10.49 9.69
CA PRO A 2 -25.08 11.72 10.04
C PRO A 2 -24.10 12.88 10.26
N ARG A 3 -24.60 14.11 10.18
CA ARG A 3 -23.81 15.33 10.44
C ARG A 3 -23.18 15.27 11.84
N GLY A 4 -21.88 15.53 11.93
CA GLY A 4 -21.12 15.55 13.19
C GLY A 4 -20.41 14.24 13.56
N VAL A 5 -20.66 13.15 12.85
CA VAL A 5 -19.99 11.86 13.10
C VAL A 5 -19.22 11.46 11.83
N PRO A 6 -17.89 11.59 11.78
CA PRO A 6 -17.10 11.19 10.62
C PRO A 6 -16.73 9.70 10.64
N VAL A 7 -16.58 9.10 9.46
CA VAL A 7 -16.01 7.75 9.26
C VAL A 7 -15.06 7.82 8.08
N ALA A 8 -13.83 7.37 8.28
CA ALA A 8 -12.87 7.22 7.20
C ALA A 8 -13.16 5.93 6.44
N THR A 9 -13.91 6.05 5.34
CA THR A 9 -14.33 4.90 4.53
C THR A 9 -13.19 4.46 3.61
N VAL A 10 -12.98 3.15 3.48
CA VAL A 10 -12.04 2.53 2.53
C VAL A 10 -12.79 1.68 1.51
N ALA A 11 -12.08 1.13 0.52
CA ALA A 11 -12.66 0.27 -0.51
C ALA A 11 -13.31 -1.00 0.07
N ILE A 12 -14.34 -1.51 -0.62
CA ILE A 12 -15.01 -2.78 -0.30
C ILE A 12 -13.99 -3.92 -0.29
N ASN A 13 -14.09 -4.80 0.71
CA ASN A 13 -13.17 -5.93 0.93
C ASN A 13 -11.69 -5.54 1.06
N ASN A 14 -11.38 -4.29 1.44
CA ASN A 14 -10.01 -3.82 1.55
C ASN A 14 -9.62 -3.51 3.00
N ALA A 15 -9.54 -4.55 3.82
CA ALA A 15 -9.09 -4.45 5.21
C ALA A 15 -7.63 -4.00 5.31
N THR A 16 -6.79 -4.33 4.32
CA THR A 16 -5.40 -3.87 4.25
C THR A 16 -5.31 -2.35 4.26
N ASN A 17 -6.08 -1.66 3.41
CA ASN A 17 -6.08 -0.20 3.39
C ASN A 17 -6.65 0.41 4.68
N ALA A 18 -7.60 -0.24 5.34
CA ALA A 18 -8.05 0.19 6.67
C ALA A 18 -6.91 0.12 7.70
N GLY A 19 -6.14 -0.97 7.71
CA GLY A 19 -4.97 -1.13 8.57
C GLY A 19 -3.88 -0.10 8.28
N LEU A 20 -3.52 0.11 7.02
CA LEU A 20 -2.54 1.12 6.61
C LEU A 20 -2.99 2.54 6.98
N LEU A 21 -4.28 2.85 6.85
CA LEU A 21 -4.84 4.13 7.30
C LEU A 21 -4.71 4.30 8.82
N ALA A 22 -5.00 3.25 9.60
CA ALA A 22 -4.81 3.26 11.05
C ALA A 22 -3.34 3.49 11.44
N VAL A 23 -2.40 2.81 10.78
CA VAL A 23 -0.96 3.03 10.99
C VAL A 23 -0.56 4.48 10.69
N ARG A 24 -1.08 5.08 9.63
CA ARG A 24 -0.82 6.50 9.31
C ARG A 24 -1.35 7.45 10.38
N MET A 25 -2.52 7.15 10.97
CA MET A 25 -3.08 7.94 12.08
C MET A 25 -2.23 7.79 13.34
N LEU A 26 -1.82 6.57 13.70
CA LEU A 26 -0.99 6.30 14.88
C LEU A 26 0.43 6.86 14.74
N GLY A 27 1.00 6.80 13.53
CA GLY A 27 2.33 7.31 13.21
C GLY A 27 2.50 8.81 13.42
N VAL A 28 1.41 9.57 13.58
CA VAL A 28 1.48 10.99 14.01
C VAL A 28 2.13 11.11 15.39
N GLY A 29 1.91 10.14 16.28
CA GLY A 29 2.46 10.12 17.64
C GLY A 29 3.56 9.08 17.87
N ASP A 30 3.86 8.24 16.88
CA ASP A 30 4.81 7.13 16.99
C ASP A 30 5.78 7.13 15.79
N SER A 31 7.03 7.50 16.05
CA SER A 31 8.06 7.60 15.02
C SER A 31 8.50 6.26 14.46
N ASP A 32 8.38 5.16 15.21
CA ASP A 32 8.68 3.81 14.69
C ASP A 32 7.63 3.40 13.66
N LEU A 33 6.34 3.59 13.98
CA LEU A 33 5.25 3.33 13.04
C LEU A 33 5.37 4.20 11.79
N LEU A 34 5.76 5.47 11.93
CA LEU A 34 6.02 6.35 10.79
C LEU A 34 7.16 5.81 9.90
N ALA A 35 8.29 5.43 10.50
CA ALA A 35 9.43 4.89 9.76
C ALA A 35 9.07 3.60 9.01
N ARG A 36 8.34 2.69 9.67
CA ARG A 36 7.86 1.44 9.06
C ARG A 36 6.86 1.67 7.93
N MET A 37 5.97 2.65 8.07
CA MET A 37 5.05 3.04 7.01
C MET A 37 5.77 3.65 5.80
N SER A 38 6.84 4.42 6.03
CA SER A 38 7.71 4.93 4.95
C SER A 38 8.43 3.78 4.25
N GLN A 39 9.01 2.84 5.00
CA GLN A 39 9.66 1.66 4.43
C GLN A 39 8.70 0.83 3.58
N TYR A 40 7.48 0.59 4.06
CA TYR A 40 6.46 -0.13 3.29
C TYR A 40 6.17 0.53 1.93
N GLN A 41 6.18 1.87 1.84
CA GLN A 41 5.97 2.58 0.58
C GLN A 41 7.15 2.39 -0.38
N GLU A 42 8.37 2.46 0.14
CA GLU A 42 9.60 2.21 -0.63
C GLU A 42 9.64 0.77 -1.15
N ASP A 43 9.34 -0.21 -0.30
CA ASP A 43 9.31 -1.63 -0.67
C ASP A 43 8.27 -1.90 -1.77
N THR A 44 7.08 -1.29 -1.65
CA THR A 44 6.02 -1.41 -2.66
C THR A 44 6.44 -0.81 -4.00
N ARG A 45 7.13 0.35 -3.99
CA ARG A 45 7.68 0.95 -5.20
C ARG A 45 8.68 0.00 -5.85
N ASP A 46 9.63 -0.53 -5.07
CA ASP A 46 10.69 -1.39 -5.58
C ASP A 46 10.15 -2.72 -6.12
N GLU A 47 9.10 -3.26 -5.50
CA GLU A 47 8.39 -4.43 -6.03
C GLU A 47 7.78 -4.16 -7.42
N VAL A 48 7.15 -3.00 -7.60
CA VAL A 48 6.58 -2.61 -8.90
C VAL A 48 7.67 -2.42 -9.94
N LEU A 49 8.79 -1.79 -9.60
CA LEU A 49 9.92 -1.61 -10.51
C LEU A 49 10.50 -2.95 -10.97
N LYS A 50 10.70 -3.90 -10.03
CA LYS A 50 11.16 -5.26 -10.37
C LYS A 50 10.19 -5.99 -11.30
N LYS A 51 8.88 -5.88 -11.05
CA LYS A 51 7.85 -6.45 -11.93
C LYS A 51 7.87 -5.82 -13.32
N ALA A 52 8.07 -4.50 -13.39
CA ALA A 52 8.17 -3.77 -14.65
C ALA A 52 9.42 -4.18 -15.46
N GLU A 53 10.59 -4.29 -14.83
CA GLU A 53 11.81 -4.77 -15.47
C GLU A 53 11.65 -6.20 -16.01
N LYS A 54 11.05 -7.10 -15.22
CA LYS A 54 10.75 -8.46 -15.66
C LYS A 54 9.83 -8.46 -16.88
N LEU A 55 8.76 -7.68 -16.84
CA LEU A 55 7.81 -7.57 -17.94
C LEU A 55 8.46 -7.02 -19.23
N GLN A 56 9.34 -6.02 -19.11
CA GLN A 56 10.06 -5.44 -20.24
C GLN A 56 11.06 -6.42 -20.87
N ARG A 57 11.78 -7.17 -20.03
CA ARG A 57 12.80 -8.11 -20.49
C ARG A 57 12.21 -9.36 -21.14
N ASP A 58 11.21 -9.94 -20.49
CA ASP A 58 10.71 -11.28 -20.84
C ASP A 58 9.48 -11.21 -21.79
N GLY A 59 8.88 -10.02 -21.93
CA GLY A 59 7.65 -9.82 -22.71
C GLY A 59 6.40 -10.29 -21.98
N TRP A 60 5.23 -9.80 -22.40
CA TRP A 60 3.96 -10.06 -21.70
C TRP A 60 3.53 -11.54 -21.75
N GLU A 61 3.85 -12.25 -22.84
CA GLU A 61 3.48 -13.67 -23.01
C GLU A 61 4.19 -14.57 -21.99
N SER A 62 5.49 -14.38 -21.79
CA SER A 62 6.27 -15.11 -20.80
C SER A 62 5.97 -14.64 -19.36
N TYR A 63 5.68 -13.35 -19.18
CA TYR A 63 5.34 -12.82 -17.86
C TYR A 63 4.03 -13.40 -17.29
N LEU A 64 3.02 -13.62 -18.14
CA LEU A 64 1.73 -14.20 -17.75
C LEU A 64 1.77 -15.73 -17.62
N ASN A 65 2.73 -16.39 -18.29
CA ASN A 65 2.92 -17.85 -18.27
C ASN A 65 4.32 -18.18 -17.72
N PRO A 66 4.53 -18.00 -16.40
CA PRO A 66 5.84 -18.18 -15.77
C PRO A 66 6.33 -19.63 -15.74
#